data_AF-A0A363T055-F1
#
_entry.id   AF-A0A363T055-F1
#
_cell.length_a   1.000
_cell.length_b   1.000
_cell.length_c   1.000
_cell.angle_alpha   90.00
_cell.angle_beta   90.00
_cell.angle_gamma   90.00
#
_symmetry.space_group_name_H-M   'P 1'
#
loop_
_entity.id
_entity.type
_entity.pdbx_description
1 polymer ?
#
loop_
_entity_poly.entity_id
_entity_poly.type
_entity_poly.pdbx_seq_one_letter_code
_entity_poly.pdbx_strand_id
1 'polypeptide(L)'
;MDELSSQQVTIDDPYWTRQLETNSSQAIYHQWEQLETSGCIDNFRIAAGELESFREGFFFADSDAYKWLDAGARIYATKPNPRLAQLMDRFISLVGRAQDPDGYLFTYNQILFPDTRWQNLWIEHELYCHGHLIEAGVSHFLATQQTNLLDIARKAAERIMADFRDKGPEFTSGHEEIEIALLRLYEITGGRSYLEMAQQFLEQRGKTTPLSYTISIIRQIRSVASRLSQVRKERERYLAEHADYPPKKLPPGNFAKSTSTSYLRWLVR
;
A
#
# COMPACT_ATOMS: atom_id res chain seq x y z
N MET A 1 -21.83 -17.04 -10.65
CA MET A 1 -21.91 -16.10 -11.79
C MET A 1 -20.47 -15.94 -12.23
N ASP A 2 -20.15 -16.30 -13.46
CA ASP A 2 -18.76 -16.22 -13.94
C ASP A 2 -18.47 -14.77 -14.32
N GLU A 3 -17.43 -14.18 -13.73
CA GLU A 3 -17.00 -12.83 -14.03
C GLU A 3 -16.17 -12.80 -15.32
N LEU A 4 -16.40 -11.80 -16.17
CA LEU A 4 -15.57 -11.58 -17.37
C LEU A 4 -14.34 -10.77 -16.98
N SER A 5 -13.16 -11.26 -17.34
CA SER A 5 -11.92 -10.49 -17.15
C SER A 5 -11.88 -9.28 -18.08
N SER A 6 -11.10 -8.25 -17.69
CA SER A 6 -10.92 -7.05 -18.51
C SER A 6 -10.33 -7.32 -19.90
N GLN A 7 -9.61 -8.43 -20.08
CA GLN A 7 -9.07 -8.85 -21.38
C GLN A 7 -10.13 -9.42 -22.32
N GLN A 8 -11.30 -9.81 -21.78
CA GLN A 8 -12.43 -10.34 -22.55
C GLN A 8 -13.46 -9.27 -22.91
N VAL A 9 -13.25 -8.02 -22.46
CA VAL A 9 -14.20 -6.93 -22.60
C VAL A 9 -13.55 -5.75 -23.32
N THR A 10 -14.14 -5.32 -24.42
CA THR A 10 -13.78 -4.07 -25.10
C THR A 10 -14.83 -3.01 -24.78
N ILE A 11 -14.39 -1.88 -24.26
CA ILE A 11 -15.24 -0.71 -24.03
C ILE A 11 -15.04 0.25 -25.21
N ASP A 12 -16.12 0.48 -25.97
CA ASP A 12 -16.13 1.34 -27.15
C ASP A 12 -17.28 2.35 -27.06
N ASP A 13 -17.13 3.32 -26.15
CA ASP A 13 -18.03 4.47 -26.06
C ASP A 13 -17.26 5.79 -25.85
N PRO A 14 -17.82 6.94 -26.25
CA PRO A 14 -17.10 8.22 -26.21
C PRO A 14 -16.70 8.70 -24.80
N TYR A 15 -17.38 8.23 -23.75
CA TYR A 15 -17.13 8.64 -22.37
C TYR A 15 -16.01 7.80 -21.75
N TRP A 16 -16.16 6.46 -21.67
CA TRP A 16 -15.18 5.63 -20.97
C TRP A 16 -13.89 5.44 -21.75
N THR A 17 -13.96 5.35 -23.08
CA THR A 17 -12.75 5.27 -23.93
C THR A 17 -11.82 6.45 -23.66
N ARG A 18 -12.38 7.66 -23.48
CA ARG A 18 -11.61 8.85 -23.14
C ARG A 18 -10.91 8.70 -21.78
N GLN A 19 -11.60 8.20 -20.76
CA GLN A 19 -11.01 8.03 -19.42
C GLN A 19 -9.90 6.98 -19.42
N LEU A 20 -10.11 5.85 -20.10
CA LEU A 20 -9.10 4.79 -20.26
C LEU A 20 -7.88 5.28 -21.04
N GLU A 21 -8.09 6.10 -22.08
CA GLU A 21 -7.00 6.73 -22.83
C GLU A 21 -6.22 7.72 -21.96
N THR A 22 -6.90 8.60 -21.22
CA THR A 22 -6.25 9.53 -20.28
C THR A 22 -5.45 8.78 -19.22
N ASN A 23 -6.00 7.71 -18.65
CA ASN A 23 -5.32 6.91 -17.64
C ASN A 23 -4.05 6.24 -18.20
N SER A 24 -4.18 5.58 -19.37
CA SER A 24 -3.09 4.81 -19.97
C SER A 24 -1.99 5.66 -20.63
N SER A 25 -2.31 6.85 -21.12
CA SER A 25 -1.36 7.70 -21.86
C SER A 25 -0.78 8.85 -21.04
N GLN A 26 -1.47 9.32 -20.00
CA GLN A 26 -1.06 10.50 -19.23
C GLN A 26 -1.04 10.25 -17.72
N ALA A 27 -2.17 9.84 -17.13
CA ALA A 27 -2.31 9.82 -15.68
C ALA A 27 -1.32 8.86 -15.03
N ILE A 28 -1.12 7.66 -15.58
CA ILE A 28 -0.20 6.66 -15.02
C ILE A 28 1.26 7.17 -14.97
N TYR A 29 1.69 7.93 -15.98
CA TYR A 29 3.05 8.50 -16.01
C TYR A 29 3.18 9.71 -15.08
N HIS A 30 2.16 10.57 -15.05
CA HIS A 30 2.12 11.69 -14.12
C HIS A 30 2.13 11.21 -12.66
N GLN A 31 1.35 10.17 -12.33
CA GLN A 31 1.35 9.55 -11.01
C GLN A 31 2.75 9.03 -10.63
N TRP A 32 3.46 8.36 -11.54
CA TRP A 32 4.83 7.94 -11.29
C TRP A 32 5.75 9.12 -10.97
N GLU A 33 5.68 10.21 -11.75
CA GLU A 33 6.44 11.43 -11.48
C GLU A 33 6.12 12.02 -10.10
N GLN A 34 4.86 11.96 -9.66
CA GLN A 34 4.48 12.40 -8.31
C GLN A 34 5.04 11.48 -7.23
N LEU A 35 5.06 10.17 -7.43
CA LEU A 35 5.66 9.21 -6.49
C LEU A 35 7.17 9.43 -6.33
N GLU A 36 7.88 9.72 -7.42
CA GLU A 36 9.29 10.12 -7.39
C GLU A 36 9.47 11.48 -6.68
N THR A 37 8.69 12.49 -7.05
CA THR A 37 8.80 13.86 -6.53
C THR A 37 8.50 13.94 -5.03
N SER A 38 7.51 13.18 -4.56
CA SER A 38 7.12 13.11 -3.15
C SER A 38 8.10 12.33 -2.26
N GLY A 39 9.02 11.56 -2.86
CA GLY A 39 9.94 10.68 -2.14
C GLY A 39 9.36 9.30 -1.82
N CYS A 40 8.15 8.97 -2.28
CA CYS A 40 7.56 7.65 -2.09
C CYS A 40 8.44 6.53 -2.66
N ILE A 41 8.94 6.67 -3.89
CA ILE A 41 9.85 5.66 -4.49
C ILE A 41 11.22 5.67 -3.81
N ASP A 42 11.70 6.83 -3.36
CA ASP A 42 12.97 6.95 -2.63
C ASP A 42 12.94 6.17 -1.31
N ASN A 43 11.80 6.05 -0.63
CA ASN A 43 11.67 5.22 0.56
C ASN A 43 12.05 3.75 0.28
N PHE A 44 11.73 3.21 -0.88
CA PHE A 44 12.15 1.86 -1.28
C PHE A 44 13.65 1.81 -1.59
N ARG A 45 14.21 2.85 -2.20
CA ARG A 45 15.67 2.96 -2.43
C ARG A 45 16.45 3.01 -1.13
N ILE A 46 15.95 3.75 -0.14
CA ILE A 46 16.54 3.81 1.21
C ILE A 46 16.46 2.44 1.87
N ALA A 47 15.30 1.79 1.86
CA ALA A 47 15.13 0.45 2.44
C ALA A 47 16.01 -0.61 1.74
N ALA A 48 16.27 -0.47 0.44
CA ALA A 48 17.19 -1.32 -0.31
C ALA A 48 18.68 -0.98 -0.10
N GLY A 49 19.01 0.08 0.66
CA GLY A 49 20.38 0.56 0.84
C GLY A 49 20.99 1.23 -0.39
N GLU A 50 20.17 1.66 -1.35
CA GLU A 50 20.60 2.31 -2.59
C GLU A 50 20.61 3.84 -2.52
N LEU A 51 20.03 4.42 -1.46
CA LEU A 51 19.96 5.86 -1.26
C LEU A 51 20.11 6.19 0.22
N GLU A 52 21.09 7.04 0.55
CA GLU A 52 21.20 7.66 1.86
C GLU A 52 20.39 8.96 1.86
N SER A 53 19.18 8.91 2.40
CA SER A 53 18.26 10.05 2.49
C SER A 53 17.29 9.89 3.65
N PHE A 54 16.54 10.93 3.98
CA PHE A 54 15.44 10.85 4.94
C PHE A 54 14.18 10.25 4.30
N ARG A 55 13.43 9.43 5.06
CA ARG A 55 12.15 8.87 4.65
C ARG A 55 11.07 9.95 4.60
N GLU A 56 10.28 9.98 3.52
CA GLU A 56 9.23 10.99 3.32
C GLU A 56 7.82 10.39 3.28
N GLY A 57 6.81 11.23 3.52
CA GLY A 57 5.40 10.85 3.48
C GLY A 57 4.85 10.25 4.78
N PHE A 58 3.56 9.90 4.76
CA PHE A 58 2.89 9.22 5.86
C PHE A 58 3.40 7.78 6.01
N PHE A 59 3.13 7.14 7.15
CA PHE A 59 3.50 5.74 7.39
C PHE A 59 2.94 4.79 6.32
N PHE A 60 1.78 5.09 5.72
CA PHE A 60 1.17 4.29 4.63
C PHE A 60 1.62 4.67 3.21
N ALA A 61 2.60 5.56 3.04
CA ALA A 61 3.01 6.09 1.72
C ALA A 61 3.36 4.98 0.71
N ASP A 62 3.88 3.85 1.18
CA ASP A 62 4.23 2.67 0.37
C ASP A 62 3.03 2.16 -0.46
N SER A 63 1.82 2.29 0.09
CA SER A 63 0.59 1.87 -0.60
C SER A 63 0.30 2.66 -1.87
N ASP A 64 0.76 3.91 -1.96
CA ASP A 64 0.55 4.72 -3.17
C ASP A 64 1.34 4.15 -4.35
N ALA A 65 2.55 3.65 -4.08
CA ALA A 65 3.37 2.99 -5.09
C ALA A 65 2.81 1.62 -5.50
N TYR A 66 2.27 0.86 -4.53
CA TYR A 66 1.62 -0.43 -4.83
C TYR A 66 0.33 -0.26 -5.64
N LYS A 67 -0.51 0.73 -5.30
CA LYS A 67 -1.71 1.07 -6.09
C LYS A 67 -1.37 1.51 -7.50
N TRP A 68 -0.28 2.26 -7.67
CA TRP A 68 0.22 2.62 -8.99
C TRP A 68 0.63 1.38 -9.78
N LEU A 69 1.30 0.41 -9.14
CA LEU A 69 1.71 -0.84 -9.76
C LEU A 69 0.52 -1.73 -10.13
N ASP A 70 -0.50 -1.82 -9.27
CA ASP A 70 -1.79 -2.48 -9.57
C ASP A 70 -2.48 -1.83 -10.78
N ALA A 71 -2.59 -0.50 -10.79
CA ALA A 71 -3.17 0.25 -11.91
C ALA A 71 -2.38 0.06 -13.21
N GLY A 72 -1.05 0.09 -13.14
CA GLY A 72 -0.15 -0.15 -14.27
C GLY A 72 -0.36 -1.55 -14.86
N ALA A 73 -0.47 -2.58 -14.02
CA ALA A 73 -0.74 -3.94 -14.45
C ALA A 73 -2.10 -4.06 -15.16
N ARG A 74 -3.15 -3.46 -14.59
CA ARG A 74 -4.50 -3.47 -15.20
C ARG A 74 -4.56 -2.73 -16.53
N ILE A 75 -3.85 -1.61 -16.66
CA ILE A 75 -3.71 -0.89 -17.94
C ILE A 75 -2.96 -1.77 -18.94
N TYR A 76 -1.86 -2.40 -18.53
CA TYR A 76 -1.05 -3.25 -19.39
C TYR A 76 -1.85 -4.45 -19.91
N ALA A 77 -2.73 -5.03 -19.09
CA ALA A 77 -3.58 -6.16 -19.48
C ALA A 77 -4.46 -5.86 -20.70
N THR A 78 -4.97 -4.65 -20.83
CA THR A 78 -5.87 -4.25 -21.94
C THR A 78 -5.16 -3.47 -23.03
N LYS A 79 -4.06 -2.77 -22.70
CA LYS A 79 -3.28 -1.95 -23.62
C LYS A 79 -1.78 -2.09 -23.35
N PRO A 80 -1.15 -3.20 -23.83
CA PRO A 80 0.27 -3.44 -23.63
C PRO A 80 1.13 -2.28 -24.14
N ASN A 81 2.07 -1.83 -23.31
CA ASN A 81 2.96 -0.71 -23.64
C ASN A 81 4.37 -0.99 -23.10
N PRO A 82 5.41 -1.04 -23.96
CA PRO A 82 6.79 -1.34 -23.53
C PRO A 82 7.35 -0.35 -22.51
N ARG A 83 6.99 0.94 -22.59
CA ARG A 83 7.43 1.96 -21.63
C ARG A 83 6.86 1.69 -20.24
N LEU A 84 5.58 1.33 -20.16
CA LEU A 84 4.92 1.00 -18.90
C LEU A 84 5.49 -0.30 -18.32
N ALA A 85 5.66 -1.35 -19.14
CA ALA A 85 6.27 -2.61 -18.71
C ALA A 85 7.65 -2.39 -18.08
N GLN A 86 8.55 -1.68 -18.77
CA GLN A 86 9.88 -1.38 -18.24
C GLN A 86 9.85 -0.57 -16.95
N LEU A 87 8.86 0.31 -16.78
CA LEU A 87 8.71 1.11 -15.56
C LEU A 87 8.26 0.23 -14.39
N MET A 88 7.28 -0.66 -14.62
CA MET A 88 6.86 -1.67 -13.64
C MET A 88 8.02 -2.62 -13.28
N ASP A 89 8.73 -3.18 -14.27
CA ASP A 89 9.83 -4.12 -14.04
C ASP A 89 10.94 -3.51 -13.18
N ARG A 90 11.31 -2.25 -13.44
CA ARG A 90 12.29 -1.52 -12.60
C ARG A 90 11.79 -1.36 -11.18
N PHE A 91 10.52 -1.01 -11.00
CA PHE A 91 9.95 -0.83 -9.67
C PHE A 91 9.81 -2.17 -8.91
N ILE A 92 9.33 -3.23 -9.56
CA ILE A 92 9.25 -4.58 -8.99
C ILE A 92 10.63 -5.06 -8.55
N SER A 93 11.66 -4.82 -9.37
CA SER A 93 13.04 -5.15 -9.04
C SER A 93 13.52 -4.42 -7.78
N LEU A 94 13.19 -3.13 -7.64
CA LEU A 94 13.48 -2.34 -6.43
C LEU A 94 12.72 -2.85 -5.21
N VAL A 95 11.41 -3.11 -5.33
CA VAL A 95 10.57 -3.68 -4.27
C VAL A 95 11.15 -5.01 -3.77
N GLY A 96 11.61 -5.87 -4.68
CA GLY A 96 12.24 -7.14 -4.32
C GLY A 96 13.55 -6.99 -3.55
N ARG A 97 14.30 -5.90 -3.74
CA ARG A 97 15.53 -5.60 -2.96
C ARG A 97 15.23 -4.90 -1.64
N ALA A 98 14.13 -4.14 -1.56
CA ALA A 98 13.68 -3.49 -0.34
C ALA A 98 13.00 -4.45 0.65
N GLN A 99 12.46 -5.59 0.17
CA GLN A 99 11.82 -6.60 1.02
C GLN A 99 12.84 -7.31 1.91
N ASP A 100 12.57 -7.40 3.21
CA ASP A 100 13.40 -8.16 4.15
C ASP A 100 13.43 -9.65 3.76
N PRO A 101 14.50 -10.40 4.08
CA PRO A 101 14.62 -11.82 3.71
C PRO A 101 13.46 -12.71 4.17
N ASP A 102 12.77 -12.33 5.25
CA ASP A 102 11.66 -13.07 5.82
C ASP A 102 10.29 -12.70 5.24
N GLY A 103 10.26 -11.75 4.28
CA GLY A 103 9.08 -11.32 3.55
C GLY A 103 8.47 -10.00 4.01
N TYR A 104 8.95 -9.41 5.12
CA TYR A 104 8.44 -8.13 5.61
C TYR A 104 8.80 -6.98 4.65
N LEU A 105 7.83 -6.11 4.35
CA LEU A 105 8.08 -4.90 3.58
C LEU A 105 7.16 -3.77 4.05
N PHE A 106 7.72 -2.88 4.85
CA PHE A 106 7.06 -1.66 5.30
C PHE A 106 8.13 -0.64 5.65
N THR A 107 8.40 0.23 4.70
CA THR A 107 9.61 1.06 4.72
C THR A 107 9.57 2.10 5.86
N TYR A 108 8.41 2.38 6.45
CA TYR A 108 8.30 3.24 7.64
C TYR A 108 9.02 2.62 8.85
N ASN A 109 8.74 1.34 9.13
CA ASN A 109 9.38 0.65 10.24
C ASN A 109 10.82 0.25 9.89
N GLN A 110 11.07 -0.30 8.68
CA GLN A 110 12.41 -0.72 8.29
C GLN A 110 13.44 0.42 8.40
N ILE A 111 13.03 1.67 8.12
CA ILE A 111 13.93 2.83 8.11
C ILE A 111 13.94 3.57 9.46
N LEU A 112 12.76 3.91 10.01
CA LEU A 112 12.67 4.83 11.16
C LEU A 112 12.56 4.11 12.50
N PHE A 113 12.10 2.87 12.51
CA PHE A 113 11.88 2.08 13.72
C PHE A 113 12.36 0.65 13.51
N PRO A 114 13.66 0.44 13.22
CA PRO A 114 14.20 -0.89 13.08
C PRO A 114 13.85 -1.72 14.32
N ASP A 115 13.65 -3.03 14.12
CA ASP A 115 13.19 -3.98 15.15
C ASP A 115 11.72 -3.83 15.61
N THR A 116 10.97 -2.88 15.04
CA THR A 116 9.54 -2.73 15.31
C THR A 116 8.69 -3.30 14.18
N ARG A 117 7.76 -4.21 14.52
CA ARG A 117 6.71 -4.69 13.61
C ARG A 117 5.40 -4.87 14.38
N TRP A 118 4.27 -4.63 13.71
CA TRP A 118 2.92 -4.93 14.21
C TRP A 118 2.56 -4.23 15.53
N GLN A 119 3.24 -3.13 15.88
CA GLN A 119 3.01 -2.46 17.17
C GLN A 119 1.73 -1.62 17.18
N ASN A 120 1.32 -1.12 16.01
CA ASN A 120 0.17 -0.22 15.89
C ASN A 120 -0.71 -0.58 14.69
N LEU A 121 -1.31 -1.77 14.77
CA LEU A 121 -2.13 -2.32 13.70
C LEU A 121 -3.38 -1.49 13.41
N TRP A 122 -3.84 -0.67 14.36
CA TRP A 122 -5.09 0.07 14.19
C TRP A 122 -4.91 1.43 13.52
N ILE A 123 -3.70 2.00 13.55
CA ILE A 123 -3.47 3.36 13.02
C ILE A 123 -2.34 3.39 11.99
N GLU A 124 -1.27 2.60 12.11
CA GLU A 124 -0.07 2.75 11.26
C GLU A 124 -0.10 1.96 9.94
N HIS A 125 -1.22 1.29 9.62
CA HIS A 125 -1.49 0.72 8.28
C HIS A 125 -0.46 -0.34 7.79
N GLU A 126 0.23 -1.03 8.69
CA GLU A 126 1.21 -2.08 8.30
C GLU A 126 0.56 -3.19 7.45
N LEU A 127 -0.54 -3.78 7.92
CA LEU A 127 -1.29 -4.81 7.18
C LEU A 127 -1.95 -4.24 5.91
N TYR A 128 -2.38 -2.98 5.95
CA TYR A 128 -2.97 -2.29 4.80
C TYR A 128 -1.97 -2.16 3.64
N CYS A 129 -0.74 -1.71 3.93
CA CYS A 129 0.30 -1.63 2.90
C CYS A 129 0.67 -3.00 2.33
N HIS A 130 0.73 -4.04 3.16
CA HIS A 130 0.96 -5.40 2.67
C HIS A 130 -0.18 -5.91 1.80
N GLY A 131 -1.44 -5.58 2.13
CA GLY A 131 -2.58 -5.95 1.29
C GLY A 131 -2.50 -5.29 -0.10
N HIS A 132 -2.19 -3.99 -0.17
CA HIS A 132 -1.96 -3.31 -1.46
C HIS A 132 -0.80 -3.92 -2.27
N LEU A 133 0.29 -4.36 -1.61
CA LEU A 133 1.38 -5.08 -2.26
C LEU A 133 0.89 -6.42 -2.86
N ILE A 134 0.07 -7.15 -2.11
CA ILE A 134 -0.48 -8.44 -2.55
C ILE A 134 -1.44 -8.23 -3.73
N GLU A 135 -2.33 -7.25 -3.68
CA GLU A 135 -3.22 -6.92 -4.79
C GLU A 135 -2.44 -6.58 -6.07
N ALA A 136 -1.39 -5.77 -5.95
CA ALA A 136 -0.51 -5.44 -7.08
C ALA A 136 0.17 -6.69 -7.66
N GLY A 137 0.64 -7.60 -6.80
CA GLY A 137 1.22 -8.88 -7.22
C GLY A 137 0.24 -9.77 -7.99
N VAL A 138 -1.00 -9.89 -7.50
CA VAL A 138 -2.06 -10.64 -8.18
C VAL A 138 -2.37 -10.01 -9.55
N SER A 139 -2.61 -8.70 -9.61
CA SER A 139 -2.95 -8.03 -10.86
C SER A 139 -1.82 -8.07 -11.88
N HIS A 140 -0.56 -7.93 -11.44
CA HIS A 140 0.60 -8.08 -12.32
C HIS A 140 0.70 -9.48 -12.91
N PHE A 141 0.51 -10.52 -12.10
CA PHE A 141 0.51 -11.90 -12.57
C PHE A 141 -0.61 -12.14 -13.59
N LEU A 142 -1.84 -11.70 -13.30
CA LEU A 142 -2.96 -11.85 -14.23
C LEU A 142 -2.71 -11.13 -15.56
N ALA A 143 -2.12 -9.93 -15.52
CA ALA A 143 -1.84 -9.13 -16.70
C ALA A 143 -0.69 -9.65 -17.58
N THR A 144 0.35 -10.24 -16.97
CA THR A 144 1.63 -10.53 -17.64
C THR A 144 2.04 -11.99 -17.65
N GLN A 145 1.43 -12.82 -16.80
CA GLN A 145 1.82 -14.20 -16.48
C GLN A 145 3.22 -14.32 -15.85
N GLN A 146 3.86 -13.21 -15.46
CA GLN A 146 5.15 -13.20 -14.77
C GLN A 146 4.96 -13.32 -13.26
N THR A 147 5.85 -14.05 -12.59
CA THR A 147 5.75 -14.31 -11.14
C THR A 147 6.62 -13.41 -10.27
N ASN A 148 7.51 -12.61 -10.86
CA ASN A 148 8.46 -11.76 -10.12
C ASN A 148 7.81 -10.94 -8.99
N LEU A 149 6.70 -10.23 -9.24
CA LEU A 149 5.98 -9.52 -8.19
C LEU A 149 5.09 -10.45 -7.33
N LEU A 150 4.51 -11.49 -7.93
CA LEU A 150 3.69 -12.47 -7.21
C LEU A 150 4.51 -13.18 -6.13
N ASP A 151 5.76 -13.51 -6.40
CA ASP A 151 6.65 -14.18 -5.46
C ASP A 151 7.01 -13.26 -4.28
N ILE A 152 7.17 -11.96 -4.52
CA ILE A 152 7.33 -10.93 -3.46
C ILE A 152 6.05 -10.83 -2.60
N ALA A 153 4.88 -10.76 -3.24
CA ALA A 153 3.58 -10.74 -2.58
C ALA A 153 3.33 -12.01 -1.74
N ARG A 154 3.70 -13.19 -2.25
CA ARG A 154 3.59 -14.46 -1.51
C ARG A 154 4.47 -14.48 -0.28
N LYS A 155 5.73 -14.02 -0.37
CA LYS A 155 6.59 -13.89 0.81
C LYS A 155 6.01 -12.95 1.86
N ALA A 156 5.41 -11.84 1.42
CA ALA A 156 4.71 -10.91 2.32
C ALA A 156 3.49 -11.59 3.00
N ALA A 157 2.69 -12.35 2.25
CA ALA A 157 1.58 -13.11 2.79
C ALA A 157 2.04 -14.22 3.74
N GLU A 158 3.13 -14.92 3.44
CA GLU A 158 3.75 -15.93 4.29
C GLU A 158 4.26 -15.33 5.60
N ARG A 159 4.84 -14.12 5.55
CA ARG A 159 5.22 -13.35 6.73
C ARG A 159 4.03 -13.03 7.62
N ILE A 160 2.94 -12.55 7.03
CA ILE A 160 1.69 -12.27 7.76
C ILE A 160 1.13 -13.54 8.38
N MET A 161 1.05 -14.64 7.63
CA MET A 161 0.55 -15.90 8.19
C MET A 161 1.42 -16.40 9.35
N ALA A 162 2.75 -16.23 9.27
CA ALA A 162 3.65 -16.61 10.35
C ALA A 162 3.40 -15.82 11.65
N ASP A 163 3.10 -14.52 11.52
CA ASP A 163 2.99 -13.63 12.68
C ASP A 163 1.55 -13.56 13.24
N PHE A 164 0.53 -13.84 12.42
CA PHE A 164 -0.89 -13.61 12.74
C PHE A 164 -1.75 -14.87 12.89
N ARG A 165 -1.27 -16.05 12.49
CA ARG A 165 -2.04 -17.29 12.70
C ARG A 165 -2.39 -17.48 14.17
N ASP A 166 -3.64 -17.86 14.42
CA ASP A 166 -4.20 -18.10 15.76
C ASP A 166 -4.21 -16.86 16.68
N LYS A 167 -3.96 -15.66 16.14
CA LYS A 167 -4.10 -14.41 16.89
C LYS A 167 -5.56 -14.01 17.05
N GLY A 168 -5.84 -13.40 18.19
CA GLY A 168 -7.17 -12.93 18.56
C GLY A 168 -7.51 -11.53 18.02
N PRO A 169 -8.63 -10.95 18.49
CA PRO A 169 -9.25 -9.74 17.92
C PRO A 169 -8.43 -8.46 18.09
N GLU A 170 -7.41 -8.45 18.95
CA GLU A 170 -6.51 -7.30 19.11
C GLU A 170 -5.51 -7.15 17.94
N PHE A 171 -5.34 -8.20 17.13
CA PHE A 171 -4.35 -8.27 16.05
C PHE A 171 -4.97 -8.11 14.65
N THR A 172 -6.14 -7.50 14.54
CA THR A 172 -6.76 -7.15 13.26
C THR A 172 -6.34 -5.77 12.78
N SER A 173 -6.40 -5.53 11.47
CA SER A 173 -6.13 -4.20 10.90
C SER A 173 -7.18 -3.17 11.34
N GLY A 174 -6.73 -1.94 11.60
CA GLY A 174 -7.62 -0.79 11.78
C GLY A 174 -8.16 -0.23 10.47
N HIS A 175 -7.49 -0.52 9.36
CA HIS A 175 -7.95 -0.22 8.00
C HIS A 175 -7.95 -1.52 7.19
N GLU A 176 -9.14 -2.04 6.91
CA GLU A 176 -9.39 -3.25 6.13
C GLU A 176 -8.75 -3.14 4.74
N GLU A 177 -8.16 -4.23 4.26
CA GLU A 177 -7.51 -4.34 2.94
C GLU A 177 -6.86 -5.72 2.79
N ILE A 178 -6.16 -6.16 3.84
CA ILE A 178 -5.41 -7.43 3.81
C ILE A 178 -6.32 -8.64 3.56
N GLU A 179 -7.58 -8.57 4.00
CA GLU A 179 -8.56 -9.63 3.85
C GLU A 179 -8.90 -9.88 2.38
N ILE A 180 -9.23 -8.83 1.61
CA ILE A 180 -9.53 -8.96 0.18
C ILE A 180 -8.29 -9.35 -0.62
N ALA A 181 -7.12 -8.82 -0.25
CA ALA A 181 -5.87 -9.15 -0.91
C ALA A 181 -5.53 -10.65 -0.77
N LEU A 182 -5.72 -11.22 0.43
CA LEU A 182 -5.52 -12.66 0.68
C LEU A 182 -6.54 -13.54 -0.06
N LEU A 183 -7.80 -13.10 -0.17
CA LEU A 183 -8.81 -13.80 -0.96
C LEU A 183 -8.43 -13.82 -2.45
N ARG A 184 -8.00 -12.69 -3.01
CA ARG A 184 -7.54 -12.61 -4.40
C ARG A 184 -6.28 -13.45 -4.65
N LEU A 185 -5.37 -13.50 -3.68
CA LEU A 185 -4.20 -14.38 -3.75
C LEU A 185 -4.61 -15.87 -3.70
N TYR A 186 -5.60 -16.23 -2.87
CA TYR A 186 -6.18 -17.57 -2.84
C TYR A 186 -6.79 -17.94 -4.20
N GLU A 187 -7.57 -17.07 -4.83
CA GLU A 187 -8.23 -17.35 -6.11
C GLU A 187 -7.25 -17.76 -7.21
N ILE A 188 -6.08 -17.13 -7.27
CA ILE A 188 -5.10 -17.43 -8.32
C ILE A 188 -4.10 -18.54 -7.95
N THR A 189 -3.96 -18.88 -6.66
CA THR A 189 -2.98 -19.90 -6.20
C THR A 189 -3.59 -21.19 -5.71
N GLY A 190 -4.88 -21.20 -5.33
CA GLY A 190 -5.53 -22.30 -4.62
C GLY A 190 -5.00 -22.52 -3.19
N GLY A 191 -4.14 -21.64 -2.67
CA GLY A 191 -3.52 -21.77 -1.35
C GLY A 191 -4.52 -21.57 -0.21
N ARG A 192 -5.12 -22.65 0.28
CA ARG A 192 -6.17 -22.63 1.32
C ARG A 192 -5.78 -21.85 2.59
N SER A 193 -4.49 -21.80 2.92
CA SER A 193 -4.00 -21.02 4.07
C SER A 193 -4.28 -19.51 3.95
N TYR A 194 -4.30 -18.95 2.73
CA TYR A 194 -4.64 -17.54 2.51
C TYR A 194 -6.13 -17.28 2.77
N LEU A 195 -7.00 -18.18 2.32
CA LEU A 195 -8.44 -18.12 2.59
C LEU A 195 -8.72 -18.20 4.10
N GLU A 196 -8.07 -19.14 4.79
CA GLU A 196 -8.22 -19.32 6.24
C GLU A 196 -7.72 -18.10 7.02
N MET A 197 -6.60 -17.49 6.59
CA MET A 197 -6.09 -16.27 7.20
C MET A 197 -7.03 -15.08 6.97
N ALA A 198 -7.56 -14.91 5.75
CA ALA A 198 -8.57 -13.88 5.45
C ALA A 198 -9.83 -14.06 6.31
N GLN A 199 -10.32 -15.29 6.42
CA GLN A 199 -11.45 -15.64 7.27
C GLN A 199 -11.17 -15.30 8.74
N GLN A 200 -9.98 -15.63 9.26
CA GLN A 200 -9.60 -15.30 10.63
C GLN A 200 -9.64 -13.78 10.86
N PHE A 201 -9.05 -12.96 9.99
CA PHE A 201 -9.09 -11.50 10.16
C PHE A 201 -10.52 -10.96 10.19
N LEU A 202 -11.38 -11.42 9.27
CA LEU A 202 -12.79 -11.03 9.21
C LEU A 202 -13.54 -11.44 10.47
N GLU A 203 -13.38 -12.69 10.91
CA GLU A 203 -14.12 -13.22 12.04
C GLU A 203 -13.62 -12.69 13.38
N GLN A 204 -12.34 -12.32 13.52
CA GLN A 204 -11.82 -11.76 14.76
C GLN A 204 -12.19 -10.28 14.93
N ARG A 205 -12.44 -9.56 13.84
CA ARG A 205 -12.72 -8.13 13.91
C ARG A 205 -13.98 -7.84 14.73
N GLY A 206 -13.88 -6.85 15.63
CA GLY A 206 -14.99 -6.42 16.49
C GLY A 206 -15.29 -7.35 17.68
N LYS A 207 -14.51 -8.41 17.92
CA LYS A 207 -14.69 -9.32 19.07
C LYS A 207 -13.98 -8.87 20.36
N THR A 208 -13.37 -7.68 20.38
CA THR A 208 -12.83 -7.07 21.61
C THR A 208 -13.96 -6.52 22.49
N THR A 209 -13.82 -6.62 23.82
CA THR A 209 -14.77 -5.95 24.74
C THR A 209 -14.66 -4.42 24.61
N PRO A 210 -15.74 -3.65 24.86
CA PRO A 210 -15.67 -2.18 24.79
C PRO A 210 -14.57 -1.57 25.65
N LEU A 211 -14.31 -2.14 26.83
CA LEU A 211 -13.25 -1.68 27.73
C LEU A 211 -11.85 -1.98 27.17
N SER A 212 -11.59 -3.21 26.70
CA SER A 212 -10.30 -3.56 26.09
C SER A 212 -10.05 -2.69 24.85
N TYR A 213 -11.06 -2.54 24.00
CA TYR A 213 -10.99 -1.67 22.83
C TYR A 213 -10.60 -0.24 23.19
N THR A 214 -11.28 0.36 24.18
CA THR A 214 -11.02 1.74 24.61
C THR A 214 -9.60 1.90 25.17
N ILE A 215 -9.11 0.94 25.95
CA ILE A 215 -7.74 0.97 26.47
C ILE A 215 -6.72 0.84 25.33
N SER A 216 -6.94 -0.10 24.41
CA SER A 216 -6.04 -0.36 23.28
C SER A 216 -5.97 0.84 22.33
N ILE A 217 -7.10 1.47 21.99
CA ILE A 217 -7.09 2.63 21.09
C ILE A 217 -6.38 3.83 21.73
N ILE A 218 -6.58 4.09 23.03
CA ILE A 218 -5.84 5.16 23.73
C ILE A 218 -4.34 4.88 23.71
N ARG A 219 -3.93 3.63 23.94
CA ARG A 219 -2.52 3.23 23.87
C ARG A 219 -1.96 3.44 22.47
N GLN A 220 -2.67 3.03 21.43
CA GLN A 220 -2.23 3.17 20.04
C GLN A 220 -2.18 4.64 19.59
N ILE A 221 -3.13 5.49 19.99
CA ILE A 221 -3.09 6.94 19.73
C ILE A 221 -1.85 7.57 20.37
N ARG A 222 -1.56 7.23 21.64
CA ARG A 222 -0.36 7.73 22.33
C ARG A 222 0.92 7.24 21.65
N SER A 223 0.95 5.99 21.22
CA SER A 223 2.08 5.41 20.48
C SER A 223 2.34 6.17 19.18
N VAL A 224 1.32 6.41 18.35
CA VAL A 224 1.47 7.19 17.10
C VAL A 224 1.93 8.61 17.40
N ALA A 225 1.34 9.29 18.39
CA ALA A 225 1.75 10.64 18.75
C ALA A 225 3.23 10.70 19.16
N SER A 226 3.70 9.71 19.93
CA SER A 226 5.09 9.57 20.32
C SER A 226 6.00 9.33 19.11
N ARG A 227 5.65 8.36 18.25
CA ARG A 227 6.43 7.99 17.07
C ARG A 227 6.50 9.15 16.07
N LEU A 228 5.39 9.82 15.77
CA LEU A 228 5.39 11.04 14.94
C LEU A 228 6.21 12.19 15.55
N SER A 229 6.25 12.31 16.88
CA SER A 229 7.13 13.27 17.55
C SER A 229 8.62 12.91 17.35
N GLN A 230 8.96 11.63 17.44
CA GLN A 230 10.31 11.15 17.17
C GLN A 230 10.73 11.39 15.72
N VAL A 231 9.89 11.01 14.74
CA VAL A 231 10.16 11.24 13.31
C VAL A 231 10.39 12.73 13.03
N ARG A 232 9.59 13.63 13.62
CA ARG A 232 9.78 15.08 13.45
C ARG A 232 11.15 15.53 13.96
N LYS A 233 11.58 15.06 15.13
CA LYS A 233 12.90 15.40 15.69
C LYS A 233 14.05 14.84 14.86
N GLU A 234 13.93 13.61 14.37
CA GLU A 234 14.93 13.00 13.49
C GLU A 234 15.02 13.75 12.16
N ARG A 235 13.88 14.17 11.60
CA ARG A 235 13.83 15.02 10.41
C ARG A 235 14.50 16.36 10.63
N GLU A 236 14.22 17.03 11.75
CA GLU A 236 14.86 18.30 12.11
C GLU A 236 16.38 18.15 12.22
N ARG A 237 16.87 17.07 12.83
CA ARG A 237 18.30 16.76 12.90
C ARG A 237 18.90 16.52 11.52
N TYR A 238 18.26 15.68 10.72
CA TYR A 238 18.71 15.37 9.37
C TYR A 238 18.85 16.65 8.52
N LEU A 239 17.86 17.55 8.58
CA LEU A 239 17.90 18.83 7.86
C LEU A 239 18.96 19.80 8.38
N ALA A 240 19.27 19.76 9.67
CA ALA A 240 20.36 20.55 10.23
C ALA A 240 21.73 20.09 9.73
N GLU A 241 21.88 18.78 9.47
CA GLU A 241 23.10 18.16 8.95
C GLU A 241 23.20 18.24 7.41
N HIS A 242 22.06 18.33 6.71
CA HIS A 242 21.95 18.32 5.25
C HIS A 242 21.24 19.58 4.73
N ALA A 243 21.91 20.73 4.83
CA ALA A 243 21.34 22.03 4.47
C ALA A 243 20.96 22.16 2.98
N ASP A 244 21.53 21.32 2.12
CA ASP A 244 21.26 21.21 0.69
C ASP A 244 20.15 20.23 0.34
N TYR A 245 19.56 19.54 1.33
CA TYR A 245 18.45 18.61 1.11
C TYR A 245 17.25 19.33 0.48
N PRO A 246 16.83 18.95 -0.75
CA PRO A 246 15.78 19.66 -1.46
C PRO A 246 14.42 19.42 -0.78
N PRO A 247 13.59 20.47 -0.61
CA PRO A 247 12.27 20.30 -0.04
C PRO A 247 11.39 19.46 -0.98
N LYS A 248 10.93 18.31 -0.49
CA LYS A 248 9.91 17.50 -1.17
C LYS A 248 8.57 18.22 -1.07
N LYS A 249 8.19 18.94 -2.13
CA LYS A 249 6.92 19.70 -2.18
C LYS A 249 5.79 18.76 -2.59
N LEU A 250 4.79 18.64 -1.72
CA LEU A 250 3.50 18.10 -2.12
C LEU A 250 2.81 19.10 -3.07
N PRO A 251 2.06 18.63 -4.07
CA PRO A 251 1.24 19.52 -4.89
C PRO A 251 0.28 20.33 -3.99
N PRO A 252 -0.10 21.55 -4.41
CA PRO A 252 -1.04 22.36 -3.66
C PRO A 252 -2.34 21.58 -3.44
N GLY A 253 -2.95 21.76 -2.26
CA GLY A 253 -4.19 21.07 -1.92
C GLY A 253 -5.26 21.26 -2.99
N ASN A 254 -5.95 20.17 -3.34
CA ASN A 254 -7.03 20.21 -4.32
C ASN A 254 -8.26 20.85 -3.65
N PHE A 255 -8.51 22.13 -3.92
CA PHE A 255 -9.68 22.82 -3.40
C PHE A 255 -10.94 22.29 -4.09
N ALA A 256 -11.63 21.35 -3.46
CA ALA A 256 -12.99 21.02 -3.84
C ALA A 256 -13.91 22.19 -3.42
N LYS A 257 -14.74 22.70 -4.34
CA LYS A 257 -15.82 23.63 -4.00
C LYS A 257 -16.81 22.89 -3.09
N SER A 258 -16.70 23.06 -1.78
CA SER A 258 -17.70 22.56 -0.84
C SER A 258 -18.76 23.65 -0.64
N THR A 259 -20.04 23.30 -0.74
CA THR A 259 -21.10 24.19 -0.26
C THR A 259 -21.05 24.21 1.27
N SER A 260 -21.47 25.30 1.90
CA SER A 260 -21.52 25.41 3.37
C SER A 260 -22.35 24.28 4.02
N THR A 261 -23.21 23.60 3.26
CA THR A 261 -24.08 22.52 3.70
C THR A 261 -23.55 21.12 3.39
N SER A 262 -22.34 20.96 2.83
CA SER A 262 -21.82 19.64 2.44
C SER A 262 -21.70 18.67 3.63
N TYR A 263 -21.46 19.18 4.84
CA TYR A 263 -21.43 18.37 6.07
C TYR A 263 -22.82 17.88 6.52
N LEU A 264 -23.90 18.59 6.16
CA LEU A 264 -25.27 18.20 6.51
C LEU A 264 -25.73 16.95 5.74
N ARG A 265 -25.09 16.62 4.60
CA ARG A 265 -25.42 15.41 3.82
C ARG A 265 -25.25 14.11 4.61
N TRP A 266 -24.38 14.11 5.61
CA TRP A 266 -24.15 12.96 6.49
C TRP A 266 -25.11 12.90 7.69
N LEU A 267 -25.81 14.00 7.98
CA LEU A 267 -26.77 14.09 9.09
C LEU A 267 -28.22 13.81 8.65
N VAL A 268 -28.47 13.72 7.34
CA VAL A 268 -29.81 13.53 6.75
C VAL A 268 -29.92 12.14 6.06
N ARG A 269 -29.03 11.20 6.39
CA ARG A 269 -29.13 9.80 5.95
C ARG A 269 -29.45 8.88 7.11
#